data_AF-A0A178UAX3-F1
#
_entry.id   AF-A0A178UAX3-F1
#
_cell.length_a   1.000
_cell.length_b   1.000
_cell.length_c   1.000
_cell.angle_alpha   90.00
_cell.angle_beta   90.00
_cell.angle_gamma   90.00
#
_symmetry.space_group_name_H-M   'P 1'
#
loop_
_entity.id
_entity.type
_entity.pdbx_description
1 polymer ?
#
loop_
_entity_poly.entity_id
_entity_poly.type
_entity_poly.pdbx_seq_one_letter_code
_entity_poly.pdbx_strand_id
1 'polypeptide(L)'
;MVLPLIPCHITLAKWIFQTYPETTDHVKVQNQALRNTYMNLLCDIIGILYHTPLGYLTEAELSKASKDMCDLTQAGFNLDWLQSKLDMVSLEKKTSEERILELKLEVKKLVMTATDLNSERKKEKKKLKKQPSWIHATKDGRLYFNFF
;
A
#
# COMPACT_ATOMS: atom_id res chain seq x y z
N MET A 1 29.54 17.70 -9.55
CA MET A 1 29.68 16.69 -10.61
C MET A 1 28.43 16.76 -11.47
N VAL A 2 28.53 17.07 -12.76
CA VAL A 2 27.37 17.20 -13.66
C VAL A 2 27.01 15.80 -14.16
N LEU A 3 25.81 15.31 -13.84
CA LEU A 3 25.35 14.00 -14.34
C LEU A 3 24.78 14.16 -15.76
N PRO A 4 25.26 13.38 -16.75
CA PRO A 4 24.69 13.38 -18.09
C PRO A 4 23.27 12.77 -18.09
N LEU A 5 22.46 13.14 -19.07
CA LEU A 5 21.12 12.55 -19.24
C LEU A 5 21.24 11.10 -19.72
N ILE A 6 20.52 10.19 -19.08
CA ILE A 6 20.54 8.77 -19.41
C ILE A 6 19.62 8.51 -20.62
N PRO A 7 19.91 7.55 -21.53
CA PRO A 7 19.09 7.33 -22.73
C PRO A 7 17.59 7.10 -22.48
N CYS A 8 17.23 6.42 -21.39
CA CYS A 8 15.82 6.24 -20.99
C CYS A 8 15.12 7.57 -20.70
N HIS A 9 15.81 8.52 -20.08
CA HIS A 9 15.29 9.87 -19.80
C HIS A 9 15.09 10.67 -21.09
N ILE A 10 15.93 10.48 -22.12
CA ILE A 10 15.76 11.15 -23.42
C ILE A 10 14.45 10.72 -24.09
N THR A 11 14.18 9.41 -24.10
CA THR A 11 12.94 8.88 -24.68
C THR A 11 11.71 9.36 -23.91
N LEU A 12 11.78 9.33 -22.58
CA LEU A 12 10.68 9.77 -21.73
C LEU A 12 10.41 11.28 -21.89
N ALA A 13 11.45 12.12 -21.86
CA ALA A 13 11.31 13.56 -22.05
C ALA A 13 10.70 13.91 -23.41
N LYS A 14 11.11 13.21 -24.49
CA LYS A 14 10.47 13.37 -25.80
C LYS A 14 8.97 13.08 -25.76
N TRP A 15 8.58 11.98 -25.12
CA TRP A 15 7.18 11.62 -24.98
C TRP A 15 6.40 12.65 -24.14
N ILE A 16 6.97 13.16 -23.05
CA ILE A 16 6.36 14.21 -22.22
C ILE A 16 6.09 15.45 -23.08
N PHE A 17 7.07 15.98 -23.79
CA PHE A 17 6.88 17.22 -24.57
C PHE A 17 6.00 17.06 -25.80
N GLN A 18 5.80 15.83 -26.28
CA GLN A 18 4.81 15.53 -27.31
C GLN A 18 3.39 15.47 -26.75
N THR A 19 3.24 15.00 -25.51
CA THR A 19 1.93 14.77 -24.87
C THR A 19 1.44 16.02 -24.14
N TYR A 20 2.35 16.74 -23.49
CA TYR A 20 2.14 17.91 -22.65
C TYR A 20 3.10 19.03 -23.08
N PRO A 21 2.96 19.56 -24.31
CA PRO A 21 3.88 20.59 -24.84
C PRO A 21 3.97 21.82 -23.94
N GLU A 22 2.89 22.16 -23.23
CA GLU A 22 2.81 23.28 -22.29
C GLU A 22 3.82 23.20 -21.14
N THR A 23 4.37 22.00 -20.88
CA THR A 23 5.29 21.72 -19.77
C THR A 23 6.47 22.69 -19.73
N THR A 24 6.94 23.17 -20.88
CA THR A 24 8.12 24.03 -20.98
C THR A 24 7.87 25.42 -21.57
N ASP A 25 6.61 25.84 -21.73
CA ASP A 25 6.27 27.08 -22.44
C ASP A 25 6.91 28.35 -21.85
N HIS A 26 7.12 28.36 -20.53
CA HIS A 26 7.71 29.49 -19.81
C HIS A 26 9.15 29.23 -19.34
N VAL A 27 9.73 28.09 -19.69
CA VAL A 27 11.06 27.69 -19.24
C VAL A 27 12.13 28.42 -20.06
N LYS A 28 12.94 29.24 -19.40
CA LYS A 28 14.04 30.01 -20.02
C LYS A 28 15.39 29.57 -19.46
N VAL A 29 15.86 28.40 -19.86
CA VAL A 29 17.14 27.83 -19.38
C VAL A 29 18.14 27.67 -20.53
N GLN A 30 19.20 28.49 -20.49
CA GLN A 30 20.30 28.44 -21.46
C GLN A 30 21.43 27.50 -21.05
N ASN A 31 21.64 27.32 -19.74
CA ASN A 31 22.71 26.48 -19.21
C ASN A 31 22.41 24.99 -19.38
N GLN A 32 23.30 24.26 -20.05
CA GLN A 32 23.12 22.84 -20.33
C GLN A 32 23.06 21.96 -19.08
N ALA A 33 23.88 22.26 -18.07
CA ALA A 33 23.88 21.47 -16.83
C ALA A 33 22.55 21.63 -16.09
N LEU A 34 22.01 22.84 -16.03
CA LEU A 34 20.68 23.09 -15.44
C LEU A 34 19.58 22.37 -16.22
N ARG A 35 19.62 22.38 -17.56
CA ARG A 35 18.67 21.61 -18.38
C ARG A 35 18.70 20.12 -18.01
N ASN A 36 19.90 19.54 -17.92
CA ASN A 36 20.03 18.13 -17.56
C ASN A 36 19.47 17.85 -16.15
N THR A 37 19.75 18.71 -15.17
CA THR A 37 19.22 18.58 -13.81
C THR A 37 17.70 18.60 -13.80
N TYR A 38 17.07 19.58 -14.45
CA TYR A 38 15.60 19.67 -14.48
C TYR A 38 14.96 18.48 -15.19
N MET A 39 15.55 18.00 -16.29
CA MET A 39 15.05 16.80 -16.97
C MET A 39 15.18 15.54 -16.12
N ASN A 40 16.25 15.40 -15.34
CA ASN A 40 16.39 14.28 -14.41
C ASN A 40 15.34 14.34 -13.30
N LEU A 41 15.10 15.52 -12.70
CA LEU A 41 14.03 15.68 -11.71
C LEU A 41 12.66 15.32 -12.29
N LEU A 42 12.35 15.79 -13.50
CA LEU A 42 11.09 15.47 -14.17
C LEU A 42 10.94 13.96 -14.42
N CYS A 43 12.01 13.29 -14.88
CA CYS A 43 12.00 11.84 -15.07
C CYS A 43 11.84 11.08 -13.74
N ASP A 44 12.50 11.52 -12.67
CA ASP A 44 12.37 10.94 -11.33
C ASP A 44 10.94 11.05 -10.81
N ILE A 45 10.30 12.22 -10.96
CA ILE A 45 8.90 12.44 -10.58
C ILE A 45 7.98 11.48 -11.34
N ILE A 46 8.18 11.31 -12.65
CA ILE A 46 7.39 10.37 -13.45
C ILE A 46 7.61 8.93 -13.00
N GLY A 47 8.86 8.56 -12.71
CA GLY A 47 9.20 7.27 -12.12
C GLY A 47 8.38 7.01 -10.85
N ILE A 48 8.37 7.98 -9.94
CA ILE A 48 7.62 7.90 -8.67
C ILE A 48 6.11 7.78 -8.92
N LEU A 49 5.52 8.61 -9.77
CA LEU A 49 4.06 8.74 -9.88
C LEU A 49 3.39 7.75 -10.85
N TYR A 50 4.11 7.26 -11.85
CA TYR A 50 3.54 6.38 -12.88
C TYR A 50 4.12 4.97 -12.87
N HIS A 51 5.33 4.78 -12.35
CA HIS A 51 6.05 3.51 -12.46
C HIS A 51 6.27 2.81 -11.12
N THR A 52 6.19 3.52 -10.00
CA THR A 52 6.20 2.90 -8.67
C THR A 52 4.82 2.33 -8.35
N PRO A 53 4.70 1.03 -8.06
CA PRO A 53 3.43 0.47 -7.62
C PRO A 53 3.00 1.07 -6.27
N LEU A 54 1.71 1.34 -6.10
CA LEU A 54 1.16 2.06 -4.94
C LEU A 54 1.59 1.48 -3.57
N GLY A 55 1.75 0.15 -3.47
CA GLY A 55 2.16 -0.52 -2.24
C GLY A 55 3.64 -0.34 -1.85
N TYR A 56 4.50 0.04 -2.79
CA TYR A 56 5.92 0.35 -2.53
C TYR A 56 6.18 1.85 -2.37
N LEU A 57 5.24 2.68 -2.81
CA LEU A 57 5.35 4.12 -2.75
C LEU A 57 5.35 4.59 -1.30
N THR A 58 6.29 5.45 -0.93
CA THR A 58 6.44 5.99 0.42
C THR A 58 5.99 7.45 0.50
N GLU A 59 5.63 7.90 1.71
CA GLU A 59 5.34 9.33 1.96
C GLU A 59 6.57 10.20 1.68
N ALA A 60 7.77 9.70 1.93
CA ALA A 60 9.02 10.40 1.64
C ALA A 60 9.21 10.62 0.13
N GLU A 61 8.90 9.63 -0.71
CA GLU A 61 8.96 9.77 -2.17
C GLU A 61 7.90 10.73 -2.70
N LEU A 62 6.66 10.67 -2.20
CA LEU A 62 5.61 11.63 -2.55
C LEU A 62 5.99 13.06 -2.13
N SER A 63 6.55 13.23 -0.93
CA SER A 63 7.05 14.53 -0.44
C SER A 63 8.22 15.03 -1.28
N LYS A 64 9.14 14.15 -1.68
CA LYS A 64 10.24 14.48 -2.58
C LYS A 64 9.70 14.94 -3.93
N ALA A 65 8.79 14.18 -4.54
CA ALA A 65 8.18 14.54 -5.82
C ALA A 65 7.50 15.91 -5.76
N SER A 66 6.75 16.19 -4.69
CA SER A 66 6.12 17.49 -4.47
C SER A 66 7.14 18.65 -4.39
N LYS A 67 8.26 18.45 -3.68
CA LYS A 67 9.34 19.45 -3.58
C LYS A 67 10.03 19.67 -4.91
N ASP A 68 10.40 18.58 -5.61
CA ASP A 68 11.05 18.65 -6.91
C ASP A 68 10.14 19.36 -7.94
N MET A 69 8.82 19.12 -7.89
CA MET A 69 7.85 19.84 -8.70
C MET A 69 7.79 21.34 -8.36
N CYS A 70 7.85 21.72 -7.08
CA CYS A 70 7.91 23.12 -6.67
C CYS A 70 9.12 23.84 -7.26
N ASP A 71 10.30 23.21 -7.22
CA ASP A 71 11.53 23.75 -7.79
C ASP A 71 11.43 23.92 -9.32
N LEU A 72 10.81 22.95 -10.01
CA LEU A 72 10.56 23.04 -11.45
C LEU A 72 9.55 24.14 -11.80
N THR A 73 8.46 24.27 -11.04
CA THR A 73 7.48 25.35 -11.24
C THR A 73 8.12 26.73 -11.03
N GLN A 74 9.00 26.88 -10.04
CA GLN A 74 9.78 28.11 -9.85
C GLN A 74 10.73 28.40 -11.03
N ALA A 75 11.21 27.35 -11.70
CA ALA A 75 12.00 27.46 -12.93
C ALA A 75 11.16 27.71 -14.20
N GLY A 76 9.83 27.83 -14.07
CA GLY A 76 8.90 28.16 -15.15
C GLY A 76 8.29 26.96 -15.86
N PHE A 77 8.41 25.75 -15.31
CA PHE A 77 7.70 24.59 -15.85
C PHE A 77 6.21 24.67 -15.50
N ASN A 78 5.34 24.34 -16.47
CA ASN A 78 3.93 24.12 -16.18
C ASN A 78 3.72 22.62 -15.88
N LEU A 79 3.37 22.29 -14.64
CA LEU A 79 3.25 20.91 -14.16
C LEU A 79 1.84 20.59 -13.63
N ASP A 80 0.81 21.30 -14.08
CA ASP A 80 -0.58 21.13 -13.58
C ASP A 80 -1.09 19.69 -13.74
N TRP A 81 -0.72 19.05 -14.86
CA TRP A 81 -1.05 17.66 -15.14
C TRP A 81 -0.35 16.68 -14.19
N LEU A 82 0.90 16.96 -13.80
CA LEU A 82 1.63 16.17 -12.81
C LEU A 82 1.09 16.41 -11.41
N GLN A 83 0.65 17.63 -11.10
CA GLN A 83 0.14 17.96 -9.78
C GLN A 83 -1.17 17.21 -9.55
N SER A 84 -2.04 17.21 -10.55
CA SER A 84 -3.27 16.41 -10.55
C SER A 84 -3.00 14.92 -10.35
N LYS A 85 -1.94 14.39 -10.98
CA LYS A 85 -1.52 12.99 -10.79
C LYS A 85 -1.01 12.72 -9.38
N LEU A 86 -0.18 13.62 -8.83
CA LEU A 86 0.35 13.52 -7.48
C LEU A 86 -0.80 13.48 -6.44
N ASP A 87 -1.79 14.36 -6.60
CA ASP A 87 -2.93 14.44 -5.69
C ASP A 87 -3.77 13.15 -5.73
N MET A 88 -4.03 12.63 -6.94
CA MET A 88 -4.75 11.37 -7.12
C MET A 88 -4.02 10.19 -6.46
N VAL A 89 -2.71 10.02 -6.74
CA VAL A 89 -1.91 8.92 -6.17
C VAL A 89 -1.81 9.04 -4.65
N SER A 90 -1.66 10.25 -4.12
CA SER A 90 -1.60 10.49 -2.68
C SER A 90 -2.93 10.12 -1.99
N LEU A 91 -4.06 10.45 -2.61
CA LEU A 91 -5.37 10.08 -2.12
C LEU A 91 -5.59 8.56 -2.16
N GLU A 92 -5.31 7.92 -3.29
CA GLU A 92 -5.41 6.46 -3.45
C GLU A 92 -4.57 5.72 -2.40
N LYS A 93 -3.34 6.19 -2.16
CA LYS A 93 -2.46 5.63 -1.14
C LYS A 93 -3.08 5.71 0.26
N LYS A 94 -3.53 6.90 0.64
CA LYS A 94 -4.14 7.14 1.95
C LYS A 94 -5.38 6.25 2.17
N THR A 95 -6.29 6.21 1.19
CA THR A 95 -7.49 5.37 1.27
C THR A 95 -7.16 3.89 1.35
N SER A 96 -6.15 3.43 0.61
CA SER A 96 -5.68 2.04 0.69
C SER A 96 -5.12 1.70 2.08
N GLU A 97 -4.32 2.59 2.67
CA GLU A 97 -3.76 2.41 4.01
C GLU A 97 -4.85 2.38 5.09
N GLU A 98 -5.83 3.28 5.00
CA GLU A 98 -7.00 3.28 5.89
C GLU A 98 -7.79 1.95 5.80
N ARG A 99 -8.02 1.45 4.57
CA ARG A 99 -8.69 0.17 4.35
C ARG A 99 -7.89 -1.02 4.90
N ILE A 100 -6.56 -1.00 4.76
CA ILE A 100 -5.69 -2.02 5.34
C ILE A 100 -5.78 -2.02 6.86
N LEU A 101 -5.81 -0.85 7.49
CA LEU A 101 -5.96 -0.72 8.95
C LEU A 101 -7.31 -1.25 9.44
N GLU A 102 -8.40 -0.90 8.74
CA GLU A 102 -9.74 -1.41 9.03
C GLU A 102 -9.77 -2.95 8.97
N LEU A 103 -9.31 -3.54 7.86
CA LEU A 103 -9.26 -4.99 7.70
C LEU A 103 -8.39 -5.69 8.75
N LYS A 104 -7.27 -5.08 9.16
CA LYS A 104 -6.44 -5.60 10.25
C LYS A 104 -7.21 -5.67 11.57
N LEU A 105 -8.04 -4.68 11.87
CA LEU A 105 -8.87 -4.67 13.08
C LEU A 105 -9.99 -5.72 13.01
N GLU A 106 -10.65 -5.86 11.86
CA GLU A 106 -11.67 -6.88 11.63
C GLU A 106 -11.10 -8.30 11.80
N VAL A 107 -9.95 -8.57 11.18
CA VAL A 107 -9.25 -9.86 11.31
C VAL A 107 -8.91 -10.14 12.77
N LYS A 108 -8.42 -9.14 13.52
CA LYS A 108 -8.12 -9.30 14.96
C LYS A 108 -9.37 -9.68 15.75
N LYS A 109 -10.51 -9.04 15.49
CA LYS A 109 -11.78 -9.35 16.15
C LYS A 109 -12.26 -10.78 15.83
N LEU A 110 -12.20 -11.17 14.55
CA LEU A 110 -12.58 -12.52 14.11
C LEU A 110 -11.70 -13.60 14.74
N VAL A 111 -10.39 -13.36 14.84
CA VAL A 111 -9.46 -14.27 15.51
C VAL A 111 -9.83 -14.46 16.97
N MET A 112 -10.13 -13.37 17.71
CA MET A 112 -10.57 -13.48 19.10
C MET A 112 -11.84 -14.31 19.24
N THR A 113 -12.88 -14.02 18.45
CA THR A 113 -14.14 -14.78 18.47
C THR A 113 -13.91 -16.25 18.13
N ALA A 114 -13.07 -16.55 17.13
CA ALA A 114 -12.75 -17.93 16.78
C ALA A 114 -12.02 -18.66 17.91
N THR A 115 -11.13 -17.98 18.64
CA THR A 115 -10.45 -18.57 19.81
C THR A 115 -11.40 -18.84 20.96
N ASP A 116 -12.35 -17.94 21.23
CA ASP A 116 -13.35 -18.08 22.30
C ASP A 116 -14.27 -19.27 22.01
N LEU A 117 -14.87 -19.32 20.81
CA LEU A 117 -15.70 -20.43 20.36
C LEU A 117 -14.96 -21.77 20.38
N ASN A 118 -13.68 -21.78 20.00
CA ASN A 118 -12.86 -22.99 20.10
C ASN A 118 -12.68 -23.45 21.56
N SER A 119 -12.51 -22.51 22.48
CA SER A 119 -12.41 -22.80 23.91
C SER A 119 -13.71 -23.39 24.46
N GLU A 120 -14.86 -22.84 24.10
CA GLU A 120 -16.19 -23.31 24.49
C GLU A 120 -16.47 -24.71 23.93
N ARG A 121 -16.21 -24.90 22.64
CA ARG A 121 -16.29 -26.21 21.99
C ARG A 121 -15.47 -27.27 22.71
N LYS A 122 -14.25 -26.92 23.17
CA LYS A 122 -13.41 -27.84 23.95
C LYS A 122 -14.02 -28.16 25.33
N LYS A 123 -14.63 -27.17 26.00
CA LYS A 123 -15.35 -27.37 27.27
C LYS A 123 -16.55 -28.30 27.08
N GLU A 124 -17.40 -28.07 26.06
CA GLU A 124 -18.56 -28.92 25.78
C GLU A 124 -18.18 -30.35 25.41
N LYS A 125 -17.15 -30.53 24.57
CA LYS A 125 -16.60 -31.87 24.27
C LYS A 125 -16.13 -32.60 25.52
N LYS A 126 -15.55 -31.90 26.50
CA LYS A 126 -15.17 -32.50 27.78
C LYS A 126 -16.38 -32.90 28.62
N LYS A 127 -17.49 -32.15 28.58
CA LYS A 127 -18.74 -32.50 29.29
C LYS A 127 -19.38 -33.75 28.70
N LEU A 128 -19.47 -33.85 27.36
CA LEU A 128 -20.03 -35.02 26.67
C LEU A 128 -19.25 -36.32 26.90
N LYS A 129 -17.93 -36.23 27.13
CA LYS A 129 -17.09 -37.39 27.43
C LYS A 129 -17.24 -37.91 28.86
N LYS A 130 -17.91 -37.19 29.76
CA LYS A 130 -18.14 -37.67 31.13
C LYS A 130 -19.23 -38.73 31.10
N GLN A 131 -18.86 -39.97 31.45
CA GLN A 131 -19.82 -41.06 31.62
C GLN A 131 -20.82 -40.67 32.72
N PRO A 132 -22.15 -40.81 32.49
CA PRO A 132 -23.13 -40.54 33.52
C PRO A 132 -22.92 -41.47 34.72
N SER A 133 -23.02 -40.94 35.94
CA SER A 133 -22.77 -41.68 37.19
C SER A 133 -23.70 -42.86 37.43
N TRP A 134 -24.77 -42.98 36.66
CA TRP A 134 -25.73 -44.07 36.72
C TRP A 134 -25.44 -45.19 35.71
N ILE A 135 -24.46 -45.03 34.81
CA ILE A 135 -24.03 -46.05 33.84
C ILE A 135 -22.70 -46.64 34.28
N HIS A 136 -22.66 -47.94 34.58
CA HIS A 136 -21.45 -48.66 34.98
C HIS A 136 -21.14 -49.79 34.00
N ALA A 137 -19.86 -50.04 33.74
CA ALA A 137 -19.41 -51.18 32.93
C ALA A 137 -18.80 -52.26 33.83
N THR A 138 -19.20 -53.52 33.65
CA THR A 138 -18.51 -54.67 34.29
C THR A 138 -17.27 -55.07 33.51
N LYS A 139 -16.43 -55.90 34.14
CA LYS A 139 -15.18 -56.41 33.57
C LYS A 139 -15.38 -57.21 32.27
N ASP A 140 -16.57 -57.77 32.04
CA ASP A 140 -16.96 -58.49 30.82
C ASP A 140 -17.65 -57.59 29.76
N GLY A 141 -17.69 -56.27 29.98
CA GLY A 141 -18.18 -55.30 29.00
C GLY A 141 -19.70 -55.05 29.00
N ARG A 142 -20.45 -55.63 29.94
CA ARG A 142 -21.88 -55.35 30.10
C ARG A 142 -22.12 -54.00 30.79
N LEU A 143 -23.16 -53.29 30.36
CA LEU A 143 -23.58 -52.00 30.93
C LEU A 143 -24.75 -52.22 31.90
N TYR A 144 -24.71 -51.58 33.06
CA TYR A 144 -25.79 -51.59 34.06
C TYR A 144 -26.16 -50.17 34.44
N PHE A 145 -27.46 -49.97 34.62
CA PHE A 145 -28.07 -48.68 34.91
C PHE A 145 -28.61 -48.69 36.34
N ASN A 146 -28.05 -47.88 37.23
CA ASN A 146 -28.62 -47.67 38.57
C ASN A 146 -29.66 -46.55 38.49
N PHE A 147 -30.93 -46.93 38.39
CA PHE A 147 -32.06 -46.02 38.63
C PHE A 147 -32.38 -46.08 40.13
N PHE A 148 -32.18 -44.96 40.83
CA PHE A 148 -32.82 -44.74 42.13
C PHE A 148 -34.25 -44.26 41.91
#